data_AF-A0AAV4G4Y2-F1
#
_entry.id   AF-A0AAV4G4Y2-F1
#
_cell.length_a   1.000
_cell.length_b   1.000
_cell.length_c   1.000
_cell.angle_alpha   90.00
_cell.angle_beta   90.00
_cell.angle_gamma   90.00
#
_symmetry.space_group_name_H-M   'P 1'
#
loop_
_entity.id
_entity.type
_entity.pdbx_description
1 polymer ?
#
loop_
_entity_poly.entity_id
_entity_poly.type
_entity_poly.pdbx_seq_one_letter_code
_entity_poly.pdbx_strand_id
1 'polypeptide(L)'
;MATTCDKCGLRENEVKSSGGVEPKGQVMSLVVNTPEDMARDVLKSETASLRIPELDFDMEPGTLGGKFTTLSNNPFFGGDSSQSGMSGRLQAFCQKLDDIVSGKIKGYHFVLDDPAGNSFIQSLCAPDPDPQLFVEQYERSWEHNEELGLNDMKTENYES
;
A
#
# COMPACT_ATOMS: atom_id res chain seq x y z
N MET A 1 6.48 1.00 14.15
CA MET A 1 6.69 1.87 15.33
C MET A 1 5.76 3.05 15.20
N ALA A 2 4.91 3.28 16.20
CA ALA A 2 4.04 4.46 16.26
C ALA A 2 4.58 5.39 17.37
N THR A 3 5.11 6.55 16.98
CA THR A 3 5.70 7.53 17.90
C THR A 3 4.75 8.73 17.98
N THR A 4 4.34 9.12 19.19
CA THR A 4 3.59 10.36 19.44
C THR A 4 4.29 11.13 20.55
N CYS A 5 4.76 12.35 20.27
CA CYS A 5 5.45 13.21 21.22
C CYS A 5 4.55 14.38 21.64
N ASP A 6 4.15 14.41 22.92
CA ASP A 6 3.28 15.46 23.45
C ASP A 6 3.97 16.82 23.62
N LYS A 7 5.31 16.85 23.57
CA LYS A 7 6.09 18.11 23.72
C LYS A 7 6.34 18.83 22.40
N CYS A 8 6.67 18.10 21.33
CA CYS A 8 6.93 18.70 20.01
C CYS A 8 5.82 18.44 18.99
N GLY A 9 4.84 17.59 19.30
CA GLY A 9 3.73 17.26 18.42
C GLY A 9 4.06 16.24 17.32
N LEU A 10 5.28 15.69 17.29
CA LEU A 10 5.68 14.69 16.30
C LEU A 10 4.79 13.45 16.41
N ARG A 11 4.14 13.08 15.31
CA ARG A 11 3.30 11.89 15.17
C ARG A 11 3.75 11.13 13.93
N GLU A 12 4.36 9.98 14.15
CA GLU A 12 4.86 9.11 13.08
C GLU A 12 4.32 7.70 13.29
N ASN A 13 3.88 7.07 12.21
CA ASN A 13 3.52 5.66 12.21
C ASN A 13 4.23 5.00 11.03
N GLU A 14 5.34 4.35 11.34
CA GLU A 14 6.23 3.76 10.36
C GLU A 14 6.22 2.24 10.53
N VAL A 15 5.93 1.51 9.47
CA VAL A 15 6.19 0.06 9.43
C VAL A 15 7.63 -0.10 8.95
N LYS A 16 8.51 -0.49 9.87
CA LYS A 16 9.88 -0.86 9.53
C LYS A 16 9.92 -2.34 9.18
N SER A 17 10.37 -2.64 7.97
CA SER A 17 10.80 -3.99 7.65
C SER A 17 11.95 -4.38 8.56
N SER A 18 11.92 -5.63 9.07
CA SER A 18 13.04 -6.14 9.87
C SER A 18 14.27 -6.45 9.01
N GLY A 19 14.11 -6.50 7.68
CA GLY A 19 15.17 -6.62 6.69
C GLY A 19 15.50 -5.28 6.03
N GLY A 20 16.58 -5.27 5.24
CA GLY A 20 16.92 -4.15 4.37
C GLY A 20 15.97 -4.05 3.17
N VAL A 21 16.36 -3.27 2.17
CA VAL A 21 15.65 -3.25 0.89
C VAL A 21 15.84 -4.60 0.19
N GLU A 22 14.74 -5.21 -0.25
CA GLU A 22 14.79 -6.48 -0.99
C GLU A 22 15.57 -6.31 -2.31
N PRO A 23 16.15 -7.40 -2.87
CA PRO A 23 16.94 -7.31 -4.09
C PRO A 23 16.11 -6.87 -5.30
N LYS A 24 14.80 -7.16 -5.30
CA LYS A 24 13.86 -6.85 -6.39
C LYS A 24 12.69 -6.04 -5.87
N GLY A 25 12.12 -5.22 -6.75
CA GLY A 25 10.81 -4.61 -6.53
C GLY A 25 9.71 -5.66 -6.71
N GLN A 26 8.53 -5.38 -6.17
CA GLN A 26 7.38 -6.29 -6.25
C GLN A 26 6.10 -5.55 -6.59
N VAL A 27 5.34 -6.05 -7.56
CA VAL A 27 3.96 -5.66 -7.83
C VAL A 27 3.02 -6.76 -7.39
N MET A 28 2.01 -6.42 -6.61
CA MET A 28 0.93 -7.32 -6.19
C MET A 28 -0.39 -6.80 -6.76
N SER A 29 -1.06 -7.62 -7.56
CA SER A 29 -2.38 -7.31 -8.12
C SER A 29 -3.40 -8.26 -7.53
N LEU A 30 -4.38 -7.73 -6.79
CA LEU A 30 -5.47 -8.49 -6.20
C LEU A 30 -6.79 -8.14 -6.89
N VAL A 31 -7.51 -9.16 -7.36
CA VAL A 31 -8.86 -9.01 -7.91
C VAL A 31 -9.89 -9.21 -6.80
N VAL A 32 -10.54 -8.13 -6.38
CA VAL A 32 -11.54 -8.15 -5.30
C VAL A 32 -12.91 -8.52 -5.85
N ASN A 33 -13.43 -9.69 -5.44
CA ASN A 33 -14.76 -10.17 -5.85
C ASN A 33 -15.70 -10.47 -4.68
N THR A 34 -15.13 -10.82 -3.53
CA THR A 34 -15.87 -11.25 -2.36
C THR A 34 -15.60 -10.31 -1.17
N PRO A 35 -16.52 -10.22 -0.20
CA PRO A 35 -16.24 -9.49 1.04
C PRO A 35 -15.10 -10.14 1.86
N GLU A 36 -14.83 -11.43 1.66
CA GLU A 36 -13.70 -12.12 2.28
C GLU A 36 -12.37 -11.61 1.73
N ASP A 37 -12.29 -11.27 0.44
CA ASP A 37 -11.11 -10.62 -0.14
C ASP A 37 -10.83 -9.29 0.55
N MET A 38 -11.86 -8.53 0.92
CA MET A 38 -11.72 -7.25 1.62
C MET A 38 -11.23 -7.38 3.07
N ALA A 39 -11.30 -8.58 3.63
CA ALA A 39 -10.82 -8.89 4.98
C ALA A 39 -9.36 -9.37 4.98
N ARG A 40 -8.69 -9.46 3.82
CA ARG A 40 -7.27 -9.82 3.73
C ARG A 40 -6.41 -8.80 4.47
N ASP A 41 -5.43 -9.31 5.20
CA ASP A 41 -4.39 -8.49 5.81
C ASP A 41 -3.46 -7.92 4.72
N VAL A 42 -3.25 -6.60 4.76
CA VAL A 42 -2.38 -5.86 3.85
C VAL A 42 -1.34 -5.10 4.66
N LEU A 43 -0.08 -5.38 4.37
CA LEU A 43 1.06 -4.59 4.81
C LEU A 43 1.50 -3.71 3.64
N LYS A 44 1.24 -2.41 3.74
CA LYS A 44 1.71 -1.42 2.78
C LYS A 44 2.96 -0.75 3.35
N SER A 45 4.08 -0.80 2.64
CA SER A 45 5.30 -0.08 3.02
C SER A 45 5.20 1.41 2.67
N GLU A 46 6.07 2.26 3.21
CA GLU A 46 6.06 3.69 2.89
C GLU A 46 6.34 3.97 1.40
N THR A 47 7.26 3.20 0.81
CA THR A 47 7.73 3.29 -0.57
C THR A 47 6.75 2.73 -1.59
N ALA A 48 5.73 1.99 -1.14
CA ALA A 48 4.73 1.43 -2.03
C ALA A 48 3.73 2.47 -2.53
N SER A 49 3.42 2.39 -3.82
CA SER A 49 2.30 3.07 -4.47
C SER A 49 1.09 2.13 -4.55
N LEU A 50 -0.12 2.69 -4.49
CA LEU A 50 -1.37 1.94 -4.58
C LEU A 50 -2.21 2.51 -5.71
N ARG A 51 -2.74 1.63 -6.57
CA ARG A 51 -3.58 1.99 -7.71
C ARG A 51 -4.84 1.15 -7.77
N ILE A 52 -5.95 1.80 -8.09
CA ILE A 52 -7.24 1.18 -8.41
C ILE A 52 -7.70 1.71 -9.77
N PRO A 53 -7.34 1.04 -10.88
CA PRO A 53 -7.56 1.53 -12.24
C PRO A 53 -9.02 1.85 -12.56
N GLU A 54 -9.97 1.06 -12.05
CA GLU A 54 -11.40 1.27 -12.33
C GLU A 54 -11.98 2.52 -11.67
N LEU A 55 -11.28 3.08 -10.70
CA LEU A 55 -11.68 4.28 -9.98
C LEU A 55 -10.85 5.52 -10.37
N ASP A 56 -9.89 5.37 -11.29
CA ASP A 56 -8.85 6.37 -11.57
C ASP A 56 -8.21 6.88 -10.27
N PHE A 57 -7.94 5.95 -9.34
CA PHE A 57 -7.37 6.27 -8.04
C PHE A 57 -5.92 5.82 -8.01
N ASP A 58 -5.02 6.79 -7.87
CA ASP A 58 -3.60 6.57 -7.69
C ASP A 58 -3.14 7.22 -6.39
N MET A 59 -2.29 6.49 -5.67
CA MET A 59 -1.67 6.94 -4.44
C MET A 59 -0.17 6.79 -4.56
N GLU A 60 0.50 7.92 -4.50
CA GLU A 60 1.96 8.00 -4.56
C GLU A 60 2.62 7.53 -3.24
N PRO A 61 3.87 7.05 -3.31
CA PRO A 61 4.68 6.74 -2.13
C PRO A 61 4.71 7.89 -1.11
N GLY A 62 4.83 7.56 0.18
CA GLY A 62 4.89 8.56 1.27
C GLY A 62 3.54 9.15 1.74
N THR A 63 2.47 9.10 0.94
CA THR A 63 1.19 9.77 1.23
C THR A 63 0.48 9.25 2.51
N LEU A 64 0.72 7.98 2.90
CA LEU A 64 0.08 7.35 4.06
C LEU A 64 1.04 6.59 4.99
N GLY A 65 2.36 6.74 4.79
CA GLY A 65 3.37 5.97 5.52
C GLY A 65 3.21 4.46 5.34
N GLY A 66 3.92 3.69 6.17
CA GLY A 66 3.74 2.24 6.27
C GLY A 66 2.52 1.91 7.16
N LYS A 67 1.61 1.05 6.68
CA LYS A 67 0.43 0.63 7.44
C LYS A 67 0.16 -0.86 7.29
N PHE A 68 -0.19 -1.48 8.42
CA PHE A 68 -0.84 -2.79 8.44
C PHE A 68 -2.34 -2.56 8.60
N THR A 69 -3.12 -2.93 7.59
CA THR A 69 -4.56 -2.72 7.57
C THR A 69 -5.26 -3.81 6.77
N THR A 70 -6.57 -3.93 6.93
CA THR A 70 -7.39 -4.69 5.99
C THR A 70 -7.78 -3.80 4.81
N LEU A 71 -8.07 -4.37 3.64
CA LEU A 71 -8.55 -3.60 2.48
C LEU A 71 -9.82 -2.80 2.78
N SER A 72 -10.68 -3.34 3.65
CA SER A 72 -11.91 -2.68 4.11
C SER A 72 -11.65 -1.46 4.99
N ASN A 73 -10.55 -1.43 5.76
CA ASN A 73 -10.27 -0.38 6.72
C ASN A 73 -9.34 0.66 6.09
N ASN A 74 -9.90 1.44 5.17
CA ASN A 74 -9.17 2.48 4.48
C ASN A 74 -9.14 3.76 5.34
N PRO A 75 -8.00 4.20 5.89
CA PRO A 75 -7.91 5.31 6.84
C PRO A 75 -8.24 6.70 6.24
N PHE A 76 -8.61 6.77 4.96
CA PHE A 76 -8.98 8.00 4.26
C PHE A 76 -10.26 8.64 4.77
N PHE A 77 -11.12 7.89 5.45
CA PHE A 77 -12.48 8.33 5.82
C PHE A 77 -12.63 8.84 7.27
N GLY A 78 -11.57 8.77 8.09
CA GLY A 78 -11.62 9.07 9.52
C GLY A 78 -11.05 10.44 9.93
N GLY A 79 -11.00 11.42 9.02
CA GLY A 79 -10.58 12.78 9.34
C GLY A 79 -11.72 13.59 9.97
N ASP A 80 -11.51 14.08 11.18
CA ASP A 80 -12.38 15.03 11.90
C ASP A 80 -12.61 16.37 11.17
N SER A 81 -11.85 16.60 10.10
CA SER A 81 -11.83 17.82 9.30
C SER A 81 -12.72 17.77 8.06
N SER A 82 -13.66 16.81 7.96
CA SER A 82 -14.64 16.73 6.87
C SER A 82 -15.64 17.90 6.92
N GLN A 83 -15.18 19.06 6.50
CA GLN A 83 -15.98 20.25 6.32
C GLN A 83 -17.10 19.97 5.31
N SER A 84 -18.27 20.48 5.67
CA SER A 84 -19.57 20.48 4.99
C SER A 84 -19.58 21.21 3.63
N GLY A 85 -18.65 20.86 2.74
CA GLY A 85 -18.46 21.47 1.43
C GLY A 85 -17.66 20.61 0.45
N MET A 86 -17.56 19.30 0.66
CA MET A 86 -16.89 18.40 -0.29
C MET A 86 -17.59 18.44 -1.65
N SER A 87 -16.81 18.75 -2.70
CA SER A 87 -17.31 18.81 -4.08
C SER A 87 -18.07 17.53 -4.45
N GLY A 88 -19.18 17.64 -5.18
CA GLY A 88 -20.03 16.48 -5.53
C GLY A 88 -19.29 15.35 -6.25
N ARG A 89 -18.13 15.64 -6.87
CA ARG A 89 -17.24 14.64 -7.47
C ARG A 89 -16.58 13.74 -6.42
N LEU A 90 -16.12 14.31 -5.31
CA LEU A 90 -15.50 13.54 -4.23
C LEU A 90 -16.56 12.72 -3.48
N GLN A 91 -17.77 13.25 -3.31
CA GLN A 91 -18.88 12.48 -2.74
C GLN A 91 -19.27 11.29 -3.61
N ALA A 92 -19.33 11.45 -4.93
CA ALA A 92 -19.59 10.34 -5.85
C ALA A 92 -18.47 9.30 -5.83
N PHE A 93 -17.22 9.73 -5.65
CA PHE A 93 -16.07 8.84 -5.48
C PHE A 93 -16.17 8.03 -4.17
N CYS A 94 -16.47 8.68 -3.05
CA CYS A 94 -16.70 8.03 -1.77
C CYS A 94 -17.82 6.97 -1.85
N GLN A 95 -18.93 7.30 -2.51
CA GLN A 95 -20.02 6.34 -2.71
C GLN A 95 -19.60 5.10 -3.51
N LYS A 96 -18.80 5.28 -4.57
CA LYS A 96 -18.25 4.14 -5.33
C LYS A 96 -17.37 3.26 -4.45
N LEU A 97 -16.53 3.86 -3.61
CA LEU A 97 -15.71 3.10 -2.66
C LEU A 97 -16.57 2.35 -1.63
N ASP A 98 -17.60 2.99 -1.08
CA ASP A 98 -18.53 2.34 -0.15
C ASP A 98 -19.28 1.16 -0.81
N ASP A 99 -19.64 1.30 -2.09
CA ASP A 99 -20.27 0.23 -2.85
C ASP A 99 -19.32 -0.95 -3.14
N ILE A 100 -18.01 -0.69 -3.22
CA ILE A 100 -16.96 -1.71 -3.33
C ILE A 100 -16.74 -2.40 -1.98
N VAL A 101 -16.60 -1.63 -0.90
CA VAL A 101 -16.44 -2.17 0.46
C VAL A 101 -17.65 -2.99 0.88
N SER A 102 -18.86 -2.58 0.48
CA SER A 102 -20.10 -3.34 0.73
C SER A 102 -20.29 -4.55 -0.20
N GLY A 103 -19.40 -4.77 -1.17
CA GLY A 103 -19.43 -5.91 -2.08
C GLY A 103 -20.56 -5.88 -3.11
N LYS A 104 -21.19 -4.71 -3.33
CA LYS A 104 -22.21 -4.53 -4.38
C LYS A 104 -21.59 -4.53 -5.76
N ILE A 105 -20.38 -4.00 -5.89
CA ILE A 105 -19.63 -3.97 -7.13
C ILE A 105 -18.38 -4.83 -6.95
N LYS A 106 -18.10 -5.67 -7.96
CA LYS A 106 -17.08 -6.72 -7.94
C LYS A 106 -16.14 -6.57 -9.13
N GLY A 107 -14.96 -7.17 -9.03
CA GLY A 107 -13.98 -7.22 -10.12
C GLY A 107 -13.08 -5.99 -10.19
N TYR A 108 -12.77 -5.39 -9.05
CA TYR A 108 -11.80 -4.29 -8.98
C TYR A 108 -10.40 -4.82 -8.83
N HIS A 109 -9.45 -4.14 -9.46
CA HIS A 109 -8.03 -4.44 -9.32
C HIS A 109 -7.43 -3.54 -8.26
N PHE A 110 -6.90 -4.16 -7.21
CA PHE A 110 -6.09 -3.50 -6.20
C PHE A 110 -4.63 -3.79 -6.52
N VAL A 111 -3.91 -2.79 -7.01
CA VAL A 111 -2.53 -2.93 -7.47
C VAL A 111 -1.60 -2.20 -6.51
N LEU A 112 -0.79 -2.97 -5.79
CA LEU A 112 0.23 -2.46 -4.87
C LEU A 112 1.60 -2.65 -5.50
N ASP A 113 2.31 -1.56 -5.78
CA ASP A 113 3.62 -1.58 -6.41
C ASP A 113 4.65 -1.02 -5.43
N ASP A 114 5.56 -1.89 -4.98
CA ASP A 114 6.58 -1.56 -3.99
C ASP A 114 8.00 -1.79 -4.54
N PRO A 115 8.71 -0.72 -4.90
CA PRO A 115 10.11 -0.79 -5.30
C PRO A 115 11.02 -1.37 -4.21
N ALA A 116 10.67 -1.26 -2.93
CA ALA A 116 11.48 -1.80 -1.84
C ALA A 116 11.20 -3.27 -1.52
N GLY A 117 10.17 -3.88 -2.14
CA GLY A 117 9.78 -5.28 -1.94
C GLY A 117 9.27 -5.61 -0.52
N ASN A 118 8.87 -4.60 0.24
CA ASN A 118 8.55 -4.69 1.67
C ASN A 118 7.05 -4.80 1.96
N SER A 119 6.23 -4.80 0.92
CA SER A 119 4.78 -4.87 1.02
C SER A 119 4.26 -6.31 0.88
N PHE A 120 3.10 -6.57 1.50
CA PHE A 120 2.52 -7.90 1.56
C PHE A 120 0.99 -7.84 1.51
N ILE A 121 0.38 -8.80 0.81
CA ILE A 121 -1.06 -9.06 0.79
C ILE A 121 -1.24 -10.53 1.16
N GLN A 122 -2.11 -10.80 2.13
CA GLN A 122 -2.41 -12.14 2.58
C GLN A 122 -3.07 -12.98 1.47
N SER A 123 -2.50 -14.16 1.23
CA SER A 123 -3.12 -15.23 0.45
C SER A 123 -4.09 -16.02 1.34
N LEU A 124 -5.34 -16.18 0.90
CA LEU A 124 -6.36 -16.94 1.62
C LEU A 124 -6.26 -18.45 1.36
N CYS A 125 -5.60 -18.84 0.26
CA CYS A 125 -5.47 -20.22 -0.17
C CYS A 125 -4.13 -20.87 0.23
N ALA A 126 -3.26 -20.15 0.95
CA ALA A 126 -1.94 -20.67 1.33
C ALA A 126 -2.03 -22.04 2.04
N PRO A 127 -1.22 -23.04 1.64
CA PRO A 127 -0.04 -22.95 0.76
C PRO A 127 -0.34 -23.04 -0.75
N ASP A 128 -1.59 -23.25 -1.15
CA ASP A 128 -1.99 -23.31 -2.56
C ASP A 128 -1.93 -21.92 -3.20
N PRO A 129 -1.65 -21.84 -4.51
CA PRO A 129 -1.63 -20.57 -5.23
C PRO A 129 -3.03 -19.93 -5.20
N ASP A 130 -3.06 -18.65 -4.83
CA ASP A 130 -4.30 -17.88 -4.80
C ASP A 130 -4.68 -17.46 -6.23
N PRO A 131 -5.87 -17.80 -6.72
CA PRO A 131 -6.29 -17.45 -8.07
C PRO A 131 -6.56 -15.96 -8.26
N GLN A 132 -6.76 -15.20 -7.17
CA GLN A 132 -7.14 -13.78 -7.21
C GLN A 132 -5.95 -12.86 -6.93
N LEU A 133 -4.86 -13.37 -6.37
CA LEU A 133 -3.66 -12.61 -6.04
C LEU A 133 -2.52 -12.97 -6.99
N PHE A 134 -2.10 -12.01 -7.80
CA PHE A 134 -0.94 -12.10 -8.66
C PHE A 134 0.22 -11.32 -8.05
N VAL A 135 1.40 -11.95 -7.97
CA VAL A 135 2.61 -11.32 -7.44
C VAL A 135 3.71 -11.46 -8.47
N GLU A 136 4.27 -10.34 -8.90
CA GLU A 136 5.37 -10.26 -9.86
C GLU A 136 6.54 -9.49 -9.25
N GLN A 137 7.74 -10.03 -9.42
CA GLN A 137 8.97 -9.36 -9.01
C GLN A 137 9.66 -8.77 -10.23
N TYR A 138 10.15 -7.54 -10.11
CA TYR A 138 10.80 -6.82 -11.20
C TYR A 138 12.17 -6.27 -10.79
N GLU A 139 13.04 -6.12 -11.80
CA GLU A 139 14.31 -5.41 -11.62
C GLU A 139 14.04 -3.90 -11.55
N ARG A 140 14.56 -3.26 -10.51
CA ARG A 140 14.31 -1.84 -10.25
C ARG A 140 14.95 -0.97 -11.32
N SER A 141 14.28 0.13 -11.65
CA SER A 141 14.87 1.16 -12.49
C SER A 141 15.99 1.90 -11.73
N TRP A 142 16.82 2.62 -12.47
CA TRP A 142 17.85 3.46 -11.86
C TRP A 142 17.27 4.54 -10.94
N GLU A 143 16.11 5.10 -11.31
CA GLU A 143 15.38 6.10 -10.52
C GLU A 143 14.85 5.50 -9.21
N HIS A 144 14.28 4.30 -9.25
CA HIS A 144 13.86 3.59 -8.02
C HIS A 144 15.05 3.34 -7.09
N ASN A 145 16.22 2.98 -7.64
CA ASN A 145 17.42 2.81 -6.82
C ASN A 145 17.95 4.12 -6.25
N GLU A 146 17.78 5.25 -6.95
CA GLU A 146 18.15 6.58 -6.45
C GLU A 146 17.26 6.97 -5.28
N GLU A 147 15.93 6.80 -5.41
CA GLU A 147 14.95 7.09 -4.36
C GLU A 147 15.18 6.23 -3.11
N LEU A 148 15.60 4.98 -3.30
CA LEU A 148 15.95 4.06 -2.21
C LEU A 148 17.38 4.28 -1.67
N GLY A 149 18.16 5.20 -2.25
CA GLY A 149 19.53 5.50 -1.84
C GLY A 149 20.54 4.37 -2.09
N LEU A 150 20.25 3.50 -3.07
CA LEU A 150 21.04 2.31 -3.37
C LEU A 150 22.16 2.55 -4.38
N ASN A 151 22.01 3.55 -5.26
CA ASN A 151 23.02 3.85 -6.28
C ASN A 151 24.36 4.29 -5.66
N ASP A 152 24.31 5.01 -4.53
CA ASP A 152 25.49 5.47 -3.79
C ASP A 152 25.98 4.48 -2.72
N MET A 153 25.27 3.36 -2.55
CA MET A 153 25.58 2.39 -1.51
C MET A 153 26.82 1.58 -1.92
N LYS A 154 27.94 1.82 -1.24
CA LYS A 154 29.12 0.95 -1.33
C LYS A 154 28.86 -0.28 -0.46
N THR A 155 28.98 -1.46 -1.04
CA THR A 155 28.84 -2.75 -0.31
C THR A 155 30.15 -3.54 -0.26
N GLU A 156 31.22 -3.02 -0.87
CA GLU A 156 32.53 -3.65 -0.98
C GLU A 156 33.62 -2.85 -0.24
N ASN A 157 34.69 -3.54 0.17
CA ASN A 157 35.87 -2.96 0.85
C ASN A 157 35.62 -2.39 2.26
N TYR A 158 34.70 -3.00 3.02
CA TYR A 158 34.46 -2.68 4.44
C TYR A 158 35.31 -3.49 5.42
N GLU A 159 36.01 -4.52 4.95
CA GLU A 159 36.94 -5.30 5.76
C GLU A 159 38.32 -4.63 5.74
N SER A 160 38.71 -4.08 6.89
CA SER A 160 40.08 -3.68 7.21
C SER A 160 40.61 -4.54 8.34
#